data_AF-K1SG78-F1
#
_entry.id   AF-K1SG78-F1
#
_cell.length_a   1.000
_cell.length_b   1.000
_cell.length_c   1.000
_cell.angle_alpha   90.00
_cell.angle_beta   90.00
_cell.angle_gamma   90.00
#
_symmetry.space_group_name_H-M   'P 1'
#
loop_
_entity.id
_entity.type
_entity.pdbx_description
1 polymer ?
#
loop_
_entity_poly.entity_id
_entity_poly.type
_entity_poly.pdbx_seq_one_letter_code
_entity_poly.pdbx_strand_id
1 'polypeptide(L)'
;MLYDADNQGYPYIKRFTMDATKRHQNFMGENPNCKLILLTDTVYPRIKVTYGGVDAIRPAEEIDAEQFIAQKSFKAKGKRLTTWKIESIEELEPTRFPEPPSEDNDEEPDGSDSENEGENLDPDAGKSEQQVIDELTGQTNLFSEKDFEEDQKDKDWLSKQ
;
A
#
# COMPACT_ATOMS: atom_id res chain seq x y z
N MET A 1 -15.40 10.51 -14.34
CA MET A 1 -16.76 11.04 -14.16
C MET A 1 -17.27 11.58 -15.48
N LEU A 2 -18.50 11.24 -15.88
CA LEU A 2 -19.11 11.72 -17.12
C LEU A 2 -20.63 11.86 -16.99
N TYR A 3 -21.23 12.74 -17.80
CA TYR A 3 -22.67 12.79 -18.01
C TYR A 3 -23.06 11.86 -19.16
N ASP A 4 -23.94 10.91 -18.90
CA ASP A 4 -24.43 9.95 -19.89
C ASP A 4 -25.72 10.47 -20.54
N ALA A 5 -25.62 10.92 -21.78
CA ALA A 5 -26.75 11.50 -22.52
C ALA A 5 -27.87 10.48 -22.80
N ASP A 6 -27.54 9.19 -22.92
CA ASP A 6 -28.54 8.14 -23.14
C ASP A 6 -29.35 7.85 -21.88
N ASN A 7 -28.79 8.18 -20.71
CA ASN A 7 -29.39 7.97 -19.39
C ASN A 7 -29.81 9.29 -18.74
N GLN A 8 -30.58 10.09 -19.49
CA GLN A 8 -31.18 11.36 -19.03
C GLN A 8 -30.14 12.45 -18.68
N GLY A 9 -28.89 12.29 -19.09
CA GLY A 9 -27.81 13.24 -18.79
C GLY A 9 -27.38 13.23 -17.33
N TYR A 10 -27.60 12.14 -16.60
CA TYR A 10 -27.15 12.05 -15.21
C TYR A 10 -25.63 11.82 -15.10
N PRO A 11 -25.01 12.21 -13.97
CA PRO A 11 -23.60 11.98 -13.71
C PRO A 11 -23.32 10.51 -13.32
N TYR A 12 -22.27 9.93 -13.90
CA TYR A 12 -21.81 8.57 -13.66
C TYR A 12 -20.32 8.53 -13.29
N ILE A 13 -19.98 7.65 -12.35
CA ILE A 13 -18.60 7.26 -12.04
C ILE A 13 -18.28 5.97 -12.80
N LYS A 14 -17.18 5.99 -13.55
CA LYS A 14 -16.68 4.83 -14.29
C LYS A 14 -15.23 4.57 -13.89
N ARG A 15 -14.98 3.42 -13.26
CA ARG A 15 -13.64 2.91 -12.93
C ARG A 15 -13.31 1.74 -13.85
N PHE A 16 -12.19 1.82 -14.53
CA PHE A 16 -11.74 0.83 -15.50
C PHE A 16 -10.21 0.89 -15.62
N THR A 17 -9.62 -0.22 -16.05
CA THR A 17 -8.22 -0.25 -16.51
C THR A 17 -8.19 -0.06 -18.02
N MET A 18 -7.23 0.72 -18.50
CA MET A 18 -6.98 0.85 -19.93
C MET A 18 -6.21 -0.37 -20.43
N ASP A 19 -6.75 -1.04 -21.44
CA ASP A 19 -6.02 -2.07 -22.16
C ASP A 19 -5.03 -1.43 -23.13
N ALA A 20 -3.79 -1.94 -23.13
CA ALA A 20 -2.75 -1.50 -24.06
C ALA A 20 -3.06 -1.98 -25.49
N THR A 21 -3.83 -1.20 -26.23
CA THR A 21 -4.16 -1.46 -27.63
C THR A 21 -3.79 -0.27 -28.51
N LYS A 22 -3.38 -0.56 -29.75
CA LYS A 22 -3.05 0.45 -30.77
C LYS A 22 -4.28 1.08 -31.42
N ARG A 23 -5.47 0.56 -31.16
CA ARG A 23 -6.73 1.07 -31.73
C ARG A 23 -7.28 2.21 -30.88
N HIS A 24 -7.83 3.23 -31.52
CA HIS A 24 -8.56 4.28 -30.82
C HIS A 24 -9.80 3.67 -30.16
N GLN A 25 -9.90 3.83 -28.84
CA GLN A 25 -11.03 3.34 -28.05
C GLN A 25 -11.80 4.52 -27.47
N ASN A 26 -13.13 4.40 -27.43
CA ASN A 26 -14.01 5.39 -26.83
C ASN A 26 -14.64 4.83 -25.55
N PHE A 27 -14.42 5.49 -24.43
CA PHE A 27 -15.01 5.13 -23.13
C PHE A 27 -16.25 5.94 -22.76
N MET A 28 -16.56 7.03 -23.47
CA MET A 28 -17.66 7.97 -23.16
C MET A 28 -19.02 7.53 -23.74
N GLY A 29 -19.03 6.45 -24.53
CA GLY A 29 -20.22 5.95 -25.22
C GLY A 29 -20.31 6.44 -26.67
N GLU A 30 -21.34 5.99 -27.39
CA GLU A 30 -21.54 6.31 -28.82
C GLU A 30 -22.19 7.67 -29.03
N ASN A 31 -22.92 8.18 -28.03
CA ASN A 31 -23.63 9.44 -28.14
C ASN A 31 -22.66 10.64 -27.99
N PRO A 32 -22.58 11.54 -28.98
CA PRO A 32 -21.69 12.71 -28.92
C PRO A 32 -22.09 13.73 -27.86
N ASN A 33 -23.30 13.62 -27.31
CA ASN A 33 -23.77 14.51 -26.24
C ASN A 33 -23.29 14.09 -24.84
N CYS A 34 -22.63 12.93 -24.71
CA CYS A 34 -21.97 12.56 -23.46
C CYS A 34 -20.85 13.56 -23.15
N LYS A 35 -20.77 14.01 -21.90
CA LYS A 35 -19.78 15.03 -21.48
C LYS A 35 -18.84 14.46 -20.43
N LEU A 36 -17.55 14.52 -20.69
CA LEU A 36 -16.54 14.23 -19.68
C LEU A 36 -16.52 15.34 -18.63
N ILE A 37 -16.46 14.97 -17.35
CA ILE A 37 -16.38 15.93 -16.24
C ILE A 37 -14.98 15.90 -15.63
N LEU A 38 -14.51 14.70 -15.26
CA LEU A 38 -13.22 14.49 -14.60
C LEU A 38 -12.64 13.15 -15.07
N LEU A 39 -11.35 13.14 -15.38
CA LEU A 39 -10.56 11.94 -15.63
C LEU A 39 -9.31 12.03 -14.78
N THR A 40 -9.07 11.01 -13.95
CA THR A 40 -7.94 10.92 -13.03
C THR A 40 -7.42 9.48 -13.05
N ASP A 41 -6.11 9.32 -12.93
CA ASP A 41 -5.39 8.05 -12.79
C ASP A 41 -5.01 7.76 -11.32
N THR A 42 -5.39 8.65 -10.41
CA THR A 42 -5.27 8.47 -8.96
C THR A 42 -5.93 7.15 -8.52
N VAL A 43 -5.22 6.37 -7.68
CA VAL A 43 -5.64 5.02 -7.24
C VAL A 43 -6.88 5.06 -6.34
N TYR A 44 -6.88 5.97 -5.37
CA TYR A 44 -7.97 6.18 -4.40
C TYR A 44 -8.52 7.62 -4.47
N PRO A 45 -9.12 8.03 -5.60
CA PRO A 45 -9.56 9.40 -5.77
C PRO A 45 -10.78 9.66 -4.89
N ARG A 46 -10.67 10.69 -4.06
CA ARG A 46 -11.80 11.23 -3.30
C ARG A 46 -12.39 12.36 -4.08
N ILE A 47 -13.71 12.37 -4.24
CA ILE A 47 -14.37 13.36 -5.07
C ILE A 47 -15.43 14.05 -4.24
N LYS A 48 -15.33 15.38 -4.15
CA LYS A 48 -16.32 16.23 -3.50
C LYS A 48 -17.31 16.74 -4.55
N VAL A 49 -18.59 16.53 -4.27
CA VAL A 49 -19.70 16.87 -5.15
C VAL A 49 -20.54 17.94 -4.47
N THR A 50 -20.64 19.11 -5.08
CA THR A 50 -21.50 20.19 -4.61
C THR A 50 -22.74 20.26 -5.48
N TYR A 51 -23.90 20.21 -4.85
CA TYR A 51 -25.19 20.29 -5.54
C TYR A 51 -25.56 21.72 -5.91
N GLY A 52 -26.27 21.88 -7.03
CA GLY A 52 -26.60 23.17 -7.62
C GLY A 52 -28.08 23.35 -7.94
N GLY A 53 -28.47 24.60 -8.22
CA GLY A 53 -29.84 24.93 -8.61
C GLY A 53 -30.85 24.67 -7.50
N VAL A 54 -31.89 23.89 -7.79
CA VAL A 54 -32.94 23.55 -6.80
C VAL A 54 -32.43 22.65 -5.68
N ASP A 55 -31.38 21.88 -5.94
CA ASP A 55 -30.78 20.95 -4.99
C ASP A 55 -29.62 21.57 -4.20
N ALA A 56 -29.30 22.86 -4.39
CA ALA A 56 -28.20 23.56 -3.72
C ALA A 56 -28.36 23.65 -2.19
N ILE A 57 -29.55 23.34 -1.66
CA ILE A 57 -29.80 23.25 -0.21
C ILE A 57 -29.13 22.00 0.42
N ARG A 58 -28.74 21.03 -0.40
CA ARG A 58 -28.09 19.80 0.07
C ARG A 58 -26.63 20.07 0.41
N PRO A 59 -26.10 19.45 1.48
CA PRO A 59 -24.68 19.52 1.78
C PRO A 59 -23.86 18.85 0.66
N ALA A 60 -22.62 19.32 0.48
CA ALA A 60 -21.68 18.65 -0.41
C ALA A 60 -21.40 17.22 0.08
N GLU A 61 -21.26 16.29 -0.86
CA GLU A 61 -20.96 14.89 -0.57
C GLU A 61 -19.53 14.57 -0.96
N GLU A 62 -18.82 13.86 -0.08
CA GLU A 62 -17.49 13.32 -0.35
C GLU A 62 -17.61 11.83 -0.66
N ILE A 63 -17.09 11.44 -1.82
CA ILE A 63 -17.27 10.10 -2.36
C ILE A 63 -15.90 9.51 -2.67
N ASP A 64 -15.58 8.41 -2.00
CA ASP A 64 -14.45 7.55 -2.35
C ASP A 64 -14.84 6.72 -3.57
N ALA A 65 -14.16 6.93 -4.70
CA ALA A 65 -14.48 6.22 -5.93
C ALA A 65 -14.28 4.71 -5.82
N GLU A 66 -13.34 4.25 -4.98
CA GLU A 66 -13.08 2.83 -4.76
C GLU A 66 -14.29 2.14 -4.12
N GLN A 67 -14.76 2.72 -3.03
CA GLN A 67 -15.92 2.21 -2.28
C GLN A 67 -17.21 2.37 -3.08
N PHE A 68 -17.30 3.41 -3.91
CA PHE A 68 -18.51 3.70 -4.66
C PHE A 68 -18.80 2.66 -5.75
N ILE A 69 -17.77 2.26 -6.51
CA ILE A 69 -17.91 1.33 -7.62
C ILE A 69 -16.66 0.45 -7.74
N ALA A 70 -16.82 -0.87 -7.79
CA ALA A 70 -15.72 -1.77 -8.14
C ALA A 70 -15.20 -1.49 -9.56
N GLN A 71 -13.97 -1.89 -9.85
CA GLN A 71 -13.42 -1.81 -11.19
C GLN A 71 -14.31 -2.58 -12.18
N LYS A 72 -14.62 -1.93 -13.30
CA LYS A 72 -15.44 -2.49 -14.38
C LYS A 72 -14.64 -2.54 -15.69
N SER A 73 -15.21 -3.20 -16.69
CA SER A 73 -14.63 -3.22 -18.03
C SER A 73 -14.63 -1.84 -18.67
N PHE A 74 -13.69 -1.60 -19.58
CA PHE A 74 -13.60 -0.36 -20.35
C PHE A 74 -14.90 -0.01 -21.09
N LYS A 75 -15.69 -1.01 -21.48
CA LYS A 75 -16.98 -0.82 -22.19
C LYS A 75 -18.17 -0.63 -21.26
N ALA A 76 -18.03 -0.86 -19.95
CA ALA A 76 -19.13 -0.65 -19.01
C ALA A 76 -19.50 0.83 -18.88
N LYS A 77 -20.76 1.12 -18.56
CA LYS A 77 -21.24 2.51 -18.41
C LYS A 77 -20.79 3.16 -17.09
N GLY A 78 -20.59 2.36 -16.04
CA GLY A 78 -20.30 2.83 -14.69
C GLY A 78 -21.53 2.82 -13.80
N LYS A 79 -21.45 3.51 -12.64
CA LYS A 79 -22.53 3.61 -11.64
C LYS A 79 -23.02 5.04 -11.56
N ARG A 80 -24.34 5.20 -11.55
CA ARG A 80 -24.99 6.53 -11.44
C ARG A 80 -24.64 7.12 -10.08
N LEU A 81 -24.16 8.35 -10.09
CA LEU A 81 -23.78 9.10 -8.90
C LEU A 81 -25.02 9.60 -8.16
N THR A 82 -25.83 10.39 -8.84
CA THR A 82 -27.04 11.02 -8.28
C THR A 82 -27.98 11.38 -9.43
N THR A 83 -29.24 11.67 -9.11
CA THR A 83 -30.22 12.22 -10.05
C THR A 83 -30.35 13.74 -9.89
N TRP A 84 -29.68 14.33 -8.92
CA TRP A 84 -29.73 15.77 -8.63
C TRP A 84 -28.77 16.56 -9.51
N LYS A 85 -29.02 17.87 -9.61
CA LYS A 85 -28.15 18.76 -10.37
C LYS A 85 -26.88 19.06 -9.58
N ILE A 86 -25.73 18.83 -10.22
CA ILE A 86 -24.41 19.15 -9.67
C ILE A 86 -23.98 20.54 -10.15
N GLU A 87 -23.39 21.33 -9.26
CA GLU A 87 -22.78 22.63 -9.54
C GLU A 87 -21.29 22.50 -9.79
N SER A 88 -20.57 21.88 -8.85
CA SER A 88 -19.13 21.68 -8.94
C SER A 88 -18.73 20.27 -8.53
N ILE A 89 -17.67 19.77 -9.17
CA ILE A 89 -16.99 18.53 -8.80
C ILE A 89 -15.53 18.86 -8.59
N GLU A 90 -15.03 18.54 -7.40
CA GLU A 90 -13.65 18.78 -7.00
C GLU A 90 -12.98 17.44 -6.67
N GLU A 91 -11.80 17.19 -7.25
CA GLU A 91 -10.95 16.09 -6.84
C GLU A 91 -10.21 16.50 -5.56
N LEU A 92 -10.36 15.69 -4.52
CA LEU A 92 -9.66 15.81 -3.25
C LEU A 92 -8.50 14.82 -3.21
N GLU A 93 -7.50 15.14 -2.39
CA GLU A 93 -6.36 14.26 -2.21
C GLU A 93 -6.76 12.91 -1.60
N PRO A 94 -6.18 11.80 -2.11
CA PRO A 94 -6.33 10.49 -1.49
C PRO A 94 -5.84 10.49 -0.04
N THR A 95 -6.61 9.85 0.84
CA THR A 95 -6.14 9.56 2.21
C THR A 95 -5.43 8.23 2.33
N ARG A 96 -5.55 7.38 1.30
CA ARG A 96 -4.89 6.08 1.21
C ARG A 96 -3.94 6.11 0.04
N PHE A 97 -2.75 5.55 0.23
CA PHE A 97 -1.80 5.28 -0.84
C PHE A 97 -1.68 3.76 -0.96
N PRO A 98 -1.54 3.23 -2.19
CA PRO A 98 -1.30 1.81 -2.35
C PRO A 98 -0.03 1.47 -1.59
N GLU A 99 -0.04 0.35 -0.88
CA GLU A 99 1.20 -0.19 -0.34
C GLU A 99 2.16 -0.43 -1.51
N PRO A 100 3.45 -0.13 -1.36
CA PRO A 100 4.42 -0.44 -2.39
C PRO A 100 4.29 -1.93 -2.73
N PRO A 101 4.33 -2.30 -4.03
CA PRO A 101 4.28 -3.71 -4.39
C PRO A 101 5.39 -4.41 -3.62
N SER A 102 5.02 -5.39 -2.78
CA SER A 102 5.98 -6.34 -2.24
C SER A 102 6.75 -6.91 -3.43
N GLU A 103 8.07 -6.88 -3.40
CA GLU A 103 8.92 -7.57 -4.37
C GLU A 103 8.83 -9.09 -4.14
N ASP A 104 7.62 -9.65 -4.17
CA ASP A 104 7.41 -11.08 -4.07
C ASP A 104 7.30 -11.68 -5.47
N ASN A 105 8.41 -12.30 -5.83
CA ASN A 105 8.66 -13.21 -6.94
C ASN A 105 7.41 -13.85 -7.56
N ASP A 106 7.39 -13.82 -8.89
CA ASP A 106 6.83 -14.91 -9.70
C ASP A 106 7.38 -16.26 -9.22
N GLU A 107 6.62 -16.99 -8.40
CA GLU A 107 6.69 -18.45 -8.34
C GLU A 107 5.39 -18.97 -7.69
N GLU A 108 4.51 -19.56 -8.51
CA GLU A 108 3.48 -20.46 -7.98
C GLU A 108 4.19 -21.62 -7.23
N PRO A 109 3.67 -22.06 -6.08
CA PRO A 109 2.78 -23.22 -6.16
C PRO A 109 1.60 -23.22 -5.17
N ASP A 110 0.54 -23.90 -5.63
CA ASP A 110 -0.49 -24.64 -4.89
C ASP A 110 -0.31 -24.85 -3.37
N GLY A 111 -1.37 -24.54 -2.60
CA GLY A 111 -1.78 -25.38 -1.47
C GLY A 111 -1.71 -24.81 -0.05
N SER A 112 -2.90 -24.49 0.47
CA SER A 112 -3.36 -24.52 1.88
C SER A 112 -2.72 -23.60 2.94
N ASP A 113 -3.57 -22.69 3.43
CA ASP A 113 -3.94 -22.46 4.83
C ASP A 113 -2.85 -22.23 5.90
N SER A 114 -2.94 -21.06 6.54
CA SER A 114 -3.01 -20.83 7.98
C SER A 114 -2.12 -19.68 8.49
N GLU A 115 -2.76 -18.87 9.33
CA GLU A 115 -2.28 -17.68 10.02
C GLU A 115 -1.14 -18.01 10.99
N ASN A 116 -0.02 -17.26 10.98
CA ASN A 116 0.69 -16.97 12.23
C ASN A 116 1.67 -15.80 12.11
N GLU A 117 1.70 -15.02 13.18
CA GLU A 117 2.49 -13.81 13.39
C GLU A 117 3.97 -14.17 13.64
N GLY A 118 4.86 -13.52 12.90
CA GLY A 118 6.28 -13.28 13.21
C GLY A 118 7.06 -14.36 14.00
N GLU A 119 7.71 -15.27 13.28
CA GLU A 119 8.84 -16.04 13.81
C GLU A 119 10.12 -15.67 13.07
N ASN A 120 11.03 -14.96 13.75
CA ASN A 120 12.41 -14.82 13.31
C ASN A 120 13.08 -16.21 13.44
N LEU A 121 13.23 -16.90 12.30
CA LEU A 121 13.77 -18.26 12.20
C LEU A 121 15.30 -18.34 12.35
N ASP A 122 15.96 -17.28 12.83
CA ASP A 122 17.39 -17.30 13.04
C ASP A 122 17.74 -17.92 14.40
N PRO A 123 18.30 -19.15 14.44
CA PRO A 123 18.69 -19.82 15.68
C PRO A 123 19.84 -19.11 16.44
N ASP A 124 20.41 -18.04 15.86
CA ASP A 124 21.48 -17.22 16.45
C ASP A 124 20.99 -15.86 16.97
N ALA A 125 19.68 -15.55 16.86
CA ALA A 125 19.09 -14.30 17.34
C ALA A 125 19.08 -14.20 18.88
N GLY A 126 20.25 -13.92 19.45
CA GLY A 126 20.45 -13.70 20.89
C GLY A 126 21.76 -14.27 21.45
N LYS A 127 22.59 -14.94 20.65
CA LYS A 127 23.91 -15.40 21.11
C LYS A 127 24.95 -14.29 20.93
N SER A 128 25.78 -14.08 21.95
CA SER A 128 26.93 -13.16 21.84
C SER A 128 28.02 -13.80 20.97
N GLU A 129 28.79 -13.00 20.23
CA GLU A 129 29.86 -13.46 19.33
C GLU A 129 30.83 -14.44 20.04
N GLN A 130 31.09 -14.24 21.33
CA GLN A 130 31.87 -15.16 22.17
C GLN A 130 31.22 -16.55 22.32
N GLN A 131 29.90 -16.63 22.47
CA GLN A 131 29.15 -17.88 22.65
C GLN A 131 29.18 -18.73 21.38
N VAL A 132 29.15 -18.08 20.21
CA VAL A 132 29.27 -18.75 18.91
C VAL A 132 30.68 -19.34 18.72
N ILE A 133 31.72 -18.59 19.13
CA ILE A 133 33.12 -19.06 19.04
C ILE A 133 33.37 -20.25 19.98
N ASP A 134 32.85 -20.23 21.20
CA ASP A 134 32.98 -21.33 22.18
C ASP A 134 32.30 -22.61 21.67
N GLU A 135 31.14 -22.49 21.02
CA GLU A 135 30.40 -23.62 20.42
C GLU A 135 31.14 -24.19 19.19
N LEU A 136 31.73 -23.33 18.35
CA LEU A 136 32.45 -23.75 17.14
C LEU A 136 33.82 -24.38 17.45
N THR A 137 34.49 -23.90 18.49
CA THR A 137 35.84 -24.37 18.87
C THR A 137 35.82 -25.48 19.93
N GLY A 138 34.67 -25.72 20.56
CA GLY A 138 34.48 -26.73 21.61
C GLY A 138 35.31 -26.45 22.88
N GLN A 139 35.87 -25.25 23.00
CA GLN A 139 36.62 -24.82 24.17
C GLN A 139 35.66 -24.11 25.12
N THR A 140 35.26 -24.79 26.19
CA THR A 140 34.60 -24.10 27.31
C THR A 140 35.65 -23.24 27.99
N ASN A 141 35.45 -21.93 27.97
CA ASN A 141 36.37 -20.97 28.54
C ASN A 141 36.48 -21.18 30.07
N LEU A 142 37.48 -21.94 30.51
CA LEU A 142 37.66 -22.35 31.91
C LEU A 142 38.44 -21.32 32.76
N PHE A 143 38.74 -20.14 32.20
CA PHE A 143 39.44 -19.06 32.89
C PHE A 143 38.67 -17.74 32.70
N SER A 144 37.84 -17.40 33.69
CA SER A 144 37.33 -16.04 33.84
C SER A 144 38.43 -15.12 34.36
N GLU A 145 38.50 -13.92 33.79
CA GLU A 145 39.43 -12.81 34.05
C GLU A 145 39.35 -12.22 35.49
N LYS A 146 39.39 -13.07 36.52
CA LYS A 146 39.30 -12.62 37.92
C LYS A 146 40.33 -13.18 38.90
N ASP A 147 41.14 -14.18 38.55
CA ASP A 147 42.14 -14.71 39.49
C ASP A 147 43.58 -14.80 38.91
N PHE A 148 43.91 -13.95 37.92
CA PHE A 148 45.31 -13.60 37.59
C PHE A 148 45.81 -12.38 38.38
N GLU A 149 45.13 -12.00 39.46
CA GLU A 149 45.64 -11.04 40.46
C GLU A 149 46.47 -11.75 41.55
N GLU A 150 47.40 -12.62 41.18
CA GLU A 150 48.41 -13.12 42.14
C GLU A 150 49.75 -13.41 41.46
N ASP A 151 50.29 -12.47 40.68
CA ASP A 151 51.67 -12.62 40.14
C ASP A 151 52.39 -11.29 39.84
N GLN A 152 52.18 -10.29 40.71
CA GLN A 152 52.94 -9.03 40.72
C GLN A 152 53.88 -8.87 41.92
N LYS A 153 54.14 -9.93 42.70
CA LYS A 153 55.18 -9.91 43.74
C LYS A 153 56.57 -10.34 43.26
N ASP A 154 56.66 -10.99 42.10
CA ASP A 154 57.93 -11.55 41.61
C ASP A 154 58.68 -10.65 40.60
N LYS A 155 58.21 -9.41 40.39
CA LYS A 155 58.94 -8.38 39.62
C LYS A 155 59.73 -7.38 40.47
N ASP A 156 59.57 -7.39 41.80
CA ASP A 156 60.34 -6.51 42.69
C ASP A 156 61.72 -7.09 43.09
N TRP A 157 61.94 -8.39 42.87
CA TRP A 157 63.23 -9.06 43.09
C TRP A 157 64.27 -8.78 41.99
N LEU A 158 63.84 -8.47 40.75
CA LEU A 158 64.77 -8.25 39.62
C LEU A 158 65.22 -6.79 39.44
N SER A 159 64.77 -5.85 40.29
CA SER A 159 65.15 -4.44 40.22
C SER A 159 66.08 -4.00 41.35
N LYS A 160 66.51 -4.93 42.21
CA LYS A 160 67.37 -4.61 43.37
C LYS A 160 68.31 -5.74 43.77
N GLN A 161 69.15 -6.21 42.84
CA GLN A 161 70.52 -6.64 43.15
C GLN A 161 71.44 -6.65 41.94
#